data_AF-A0AAX2R747-F1
#
_entry.id   AF-A0AAX2R747-F1
#
_cell.length_a   1.000
_cell.length_b   1.000
_cell.length_c   1.000
_cell.angle_alpha   90.00
_cell.angle_beta   90.00
_cell.angle_gamma   90.00
#
_symmetry.space_group_name_H-M   'P 1'
#
loop_
_entity.id
_entity.type
_entity.pdbx_description
1 polymer ?
#
loop_
_entity_poly.entity_id
_entity_poly.type
_entity_poly.pdbx_seq_one_letter_code
_entity_poly.pdbx_strand_id
1 'polypeptide(L)'
;MALFPFNNWGFPFPSLGRVNYNTLPTVAVTVGTENVTLELPNHAFRNRDYVGGFYVNLRQAIPAGTTATLPILIGTNGDTRPLLAYNNEPITVANLAGTGIYEIHYNKYTNELYLVNGGYRPTTAPASTAETASLRSK
;
A
#
# COMPACT_ATOMS: atom_id res chain seq x y z
N MET A 1 -13.27 -9.69 42.84
CA MET A 1 -12.97 -8.29 42.49
C MET A 1 -11.78 -7.84 43.32
N ALA A 2 -10.59 -7.83 42.72
CA ALA A 2 -9.41 -7.14 43.23
C ALA A 2 -8.51 -6.88 42.02
N LEU A 3 -8.39 -5.61 41.67
CA LEU A 3 -7.61 -5.07 40.56
C LEU A 3 -6.13 -5.19 40.95
N PHE A 4 -5.35 -6.03 40.29
CA PHE A 4 -3.90 -6.00 40.47
C PHE A 4 -3.32 -4.83 39.66
N PRO A 5 -2.49 -3.96 40.27
CA PRO A 5 -1.90 -2.83 39.55
C PRO A 5 -0.85 -3.35 38.58
N PHE A 6 -0.86 -2.84 37.34
CA PHE A 6 0.18 -3.02 36.34
C PHE A 6 1.49 -2.35 36.81
N ASN A 7 2.16 -2.92 37.82
CA ASN A 7 3.37 -2.37 38.37
C ASN A 7 4.60 -2.97 37.65
N ASN A 8 5.02 -2.30 36.58
CA ASN A 8 6.40 -1.95 36.24
C ASN A 8 7.56 -2.96 36.46
N TRP A 9 7.36 -4.28 36.34
CA TRP A 9 8.47 -5.25 36.41
C TRP A 9 8.84 -5.78 35.02
N GLY A 10 9.53 -4.95 34.24
CA GLY A 10 10.47 -5.41 33.21
C GLY A 10 9.91 -6.23 32.06
N PHE A 11 8.60 -6.21 31.78
CA PHE A 11 8.07 -6.77 30.54
C PHE A 11 8.57 -5.94 29.35
N PRO A 12 9.43 -6.48 28.47
CA PRO A 12 9.90 -5.79 27.30
C PRO A 12 8.81 -5.90 26.24
N PHE A 13 7.69 -5.22 26.45
CA PHE A 13 6.66 -5.16 25.41
C PHE A 13 7.31 -4.65 24.12
N PRO A 14 7.09 -5.28 22.97
CA PRO A 14 7.54 -4.72 21.70
C PRO A 14 6.94 -3.32 21.59
N SER A 15 7.79 -2.29 21.55
CA SER A 15 7.38 -0.89 21.31
C SER A 15 6.76 -0.70 19.93
N LEU A 16 6.91 -1.71 19.06
CA LEU A 16 6.31 -1.84 17.75
C LEU A 16 4.79 -1.76 17.86
N GLY A 17 4.20 -0.75 17.23
CA GLY A 17 2.74 -0.55 17.17
C GLY A 17 2.16 0.45 18.16
N ARG A 18 2.85 0.78 19.27
CA ARG A 18 2.31 1.71 20.31
C ARG A 18 2.09 3.14 19.81
N VAL A 19 2.84 3.58 18.79
CA VAL A 19 2.76 4.94 18.21
C VAL A 19 2.43 4.87 16.71
N ASN A 20 2.00 3.70 16.21
CA ASN A 20 1.78 3.45 14.78
C ASN A 20 2.96 3.87 13.87
N TYR A 21 4.20 3.68 14.34
CA TYR A 21 5.38 3.89 13.50
C TYR A 21 5.39 2.99 12.26
N ASN A 22 4.57 1.93 12.24
CA ASN A 22 4.53 1.03 11.12
C ASN A 22 3.77 1.59 9.91
N THR A 23 2.89 2.57 10.09
CA THR A 23 2.12 3.18 9.00
C THR A 23 2.71 4.52 8.58
N LEU A 24 3.17 4.60 7.34
CA LEU A 24 3.75 5.80 6.74
C LEU A 24 2.74 6.45 5.80
N PRO A 25 2.31 7.69 6.07
CA PRO A 25 1.40 8.38 5.17
C PRO A 25 2.13 8.99 3.97
N THR A 26 1.57 8.86 2.78
CA THR A 26 2.07 9.59 1.61
C THR A 26 1.90 11.09 1.81
N VAL A 27 2.92 11.87 1.50
CA VAL A 27 2.90 13.35 1.54
C VAL A 27 2.55 13.96 0.20
N ALA A 28 2.82 13.26 -0.91
CA ALA A 28 2.49 13.71 -2.26
C ALA A 28 2.36 12.51 -3.21
N VAL A 29 1.62 12.74 -4.30
CA VAL A 29 1.59 11.85 -5.47
C VAL A 29 2.00 12.67 -6.69
N THR A 30 3.08 12.25 -7.34
CA THR A 30 3.63 12.93 -8.53
C THR A 30 3.47 12.03 -9.74
N VAL A 31 2.76 12.49 -10.76
CA VAL A 31 2.58 11.76 -12.02
C VAL A 31 3.59 12.29 -13.03
N GLY A 32 4.53 11.43 -13.43
CA GLY A 32 5.47 11.68 -14.51
C GLY A 32 5.01 11.06 -15.82
N THR A 33 5.81 11.21 -16.86
CA THR A 33 5.59 10.57 -18.16
C THR A 33 5.92 9.08 -18.15
N GLU A 34 6.84 8.66 -17.27
CA GLU A 34 7.38 7.29 -17.23
C GLU A 34 6.96 6.51 -15.97
N ASN A 35 6.50 7.20 -14.92
CA ASN A 35 6.16 6.58 -13.64
C ASN A 35 5.24 7.47 -12.81
N VAL A 36 4.72 6.90 -11.73
CA VAL A 36 4.02 7.63 -10.67
C VAL A 36 4.77 7.44 -9.37
N THR A 37 5.15 8.52 -8.71
CA THR A 37 5.88 8.48 -7.44
C THR A 37 4.95 8.78 -6.28
N LEU A 38 4.91 7.88 -5.31
CA LEU A 38 4.25 8.06 -4.02
C LEU A 38 5.30 8.50 -3.00
N GLU A 39 5.28 9.77 -2.62
CA GLU A 39 6.29 10.34 -1.73
C GLU A 39 5.93 10.05 -0.27
N LEU A 40 6.90 9.52 0.48
CA LEU A 40 6.83 9.28 1.91
C LEU A 40 7.47 10.45 2.70
N PRO A 41 7.18 10.60 4.00
CA PRO A 41 7.78 11.64 4.82
C PRO A 41 9.31 11.51 4.89
N ASN A 42 9.97 12.61 5.27
CA ASN A 42 11.41 12.66 5.40
C ASN A 42 11.95 11.49 6.24
N HIS A 43 13.01 10.84 5.74
CA HIS A 43 13.72 9.76 6.39
C HIS A 43 12.87 8.49 6.65
N ALA A 44 11.88 8.23 5.80
CA ALA A 44 11.01 7.05 5.87
C ALA A 44 11.77 5.71 6.02
N PHE A 45 12.97 5.61 5.43
CA PHE A 45 13.80 4.40 5.46
C PHE A 45 15.04 4.48 6.38
N ARG A 46 15.38 5.65 6.95
CA ARG A 46 16.68 5.88 7.63
C ARG A 46 16.87 5.03 8.89
N ASN A 47 15.82 4.89 9.71
CA ASN A 47 15.84 4.17 10.99
C ASN A 47 15.02 2.87 10.94
N ARG A 48 14.75 2.34 9.74
CA ARG A 48 14.15 1.01 9.62
C ARG A 48 15.29 0.00 9.56
N ASP A 49 15.50 -0.66 10.70
CA ASP A 49 16.66 -1.52 10.93
C ASP A 49 16.51 -2.95 10.40
N TYR A 50 15.33 -3.34 9.91
CA TYR A 50 15.05 -4.74 9.57
C TYR A 50 14.34 -4.91 8.22
N VAL A 51 14.63 -6.04 7.59
CA VAL A 51 13.78 -6.64 6.55
C VAL A 51 12.41 -6.92 7.17
N GLY A 52 11.33 -6.38 6.61
CA GLY A 52 10.02 -6.53 7.24
C GLY A 52 8.88 -5.78 6.61
N GLY A 53 7.69 -6.04 7.16
CA GLY A 53 6.43 -5.44 6.74
C GLY A 53 6.19 -4.07 7.38
N PHE A 54 5.75 -3.12 6.57
CA PHE A 54 5.22 -1.84 7.00
C PHE A 54 4.02 -1.44 6.15
N TYR A 55 3.27 -0.46 6.61
CA TYR A 55 2.09 0.01 5.92
C TYR A 55 2.38 1.37 5.26
N VAL A 56 1.89 1.55 4.05
CA VAL A 56 1.81 2.85 3.39
C VAL A 56 0.34 3.27 3.36
N ASN A 57 0.04 4.44 3.90
CA ASN A 57 -1.28 5.05 3.78
C ASN A 57 -1.27 6.03 2.61
N LEU A 58 -1.84 5.61 1.48
CA LEU A 58 -2.06 6.45 0.31
C LEU A 58 -3.22 7.40 0.59
N ARG A 59 -2.88 8.64 0.97
CA ARG A 59 -3.85 9.66 1.38
C ARG A 59 -4.47 10.43 0.22
N GLN A 60 -3.70 10.60 -0.84
CA GLN A 60 -4.13 11.31 -2.05
C GLN A 60 -4.38 10.29 -3.16
N ALA A 61 -5.50 10.44 -3.87
CA ALA A 61 -5.78 9.60 -5.02
C ALA A 61 -4.80 9.89 -6.17
N ILE A 62 -4.42 8.86 -6.91
CA ILE A 62 -3.75 9.05 -8.20
C ILE A 62 -4.74 9.78 -9.13
N PRO A 63 -4.34 10.89 -9.78
CA PRO A 63 -5.22 11.65 -10.67
C PRO A 63 -5.92 10.78 -11.72
N ALA A 64 -7.22 11.02 -11.92
CA ALA A 64 -7.97 10.35 -12.98
C ALA A 64 -7.36 10.64 -14.35
N GLY A 65 -7.37 9.65 -15.25
CA GLY A 65 -6.73 9.76 -16.57
C GLY A 65 -5.23 9.44 -16.59
N THR A 66 -4.62 9.13 -15.43
CA THR A 66 -3.25 8.60 -15.38
C THR A 66 -3.18 7.25 -16.11
N THR A 67 -2.16 7.09 -16.95
CA THR A 67 -1.93 5.86 -17.72
C THR A 67 -1.76 4.66 -16.78
N ALA A 68 -2.64 3.66 -16.97
CA ALA A 68 -2.78 2.53 -16.06
C ALA A 68 -1.53 1.62 -15.99
N THR A 69 -0.69 1.64 -17.03
CA THR A 69 0.53 0.83 -17.14
C THR A 69 1.76 1.51 -16.53
N LEU A 70 1.65 2.76 -16.04
CA LEU A 70 2.79 3.43 -15.44
C LEU A 70 3.20 2.71 -14.14
N PRO A 71 4.50 2.41 -13.97
CA PRO A 71 5.00 1.81 -12.75
C PRO A 71 4.91 2.79 -11.58
N ILE A 72 4.70 2.23 -10.39
CA ILE A 72 4.67 2.93 -9.12
C ILE A 72 6.05 2.91 -8.48
N LEU A 73 6.54 4.09 -8.13
CA LEU A 73 7.74 4.27 -7.32
C LEU A 73 7.34 4.76 -5.92
N ILE A 74 8.08 4.29 -4.91
CA ILE A 74 8.04 4.86 -3.57
C ILE A 74 9.21 5.82 -3.43
N GLY A 75 8.88 7.09 -3.19
CA GLY A 75 9.85 8.18 -3.05
C GLY A 75 10.05 8.57 -1.59
N THR A 76 11.26 8.98 -1.22
CA THR A 76 11.52 9.75 0.00
C THR A 76 12.75 10.60 -0.22
N ASN A 77 12.67 11.91 0.05
CA ASN A 77 13.82 12.82 -0.02
C ASN A 77 14.53 12.86 -1.38
N GLY A 78 13.82 12.60 -2.47
CA GLY A 78 14.39 12.54 -3.82
C GLY A 78 14.98 11.18 -4.21
N ASP A 79 15.10 10.24 -3.27
CA ASP A 79 15.40 8.84 -3.58
C ASP A 79 14.11 8.12 -3.97
N THR A 80 14.13 7.38 -5.07
CA THR A 80 12.98 6.59 -5.54
C THR A 80 13.34 5.12 -5.67
N ARG A 81 12.35 4.26 -5.42
CA ARG A 81 12.50 2.81 -5.51
C ARG A 81 11.26 2.21 -6.16
N PRO A 82 11.40 1.21 -7.05
CA PRO A 82 10.25 0.56 -7.64
C PRO A 82 9.47 -0.21 -6.58
N LEU A 83 8.14 -0.12 -6.66
CA LEU A 83 7.27 -1.03 -5.93
C LEU A 83 7.03 -2.27 -6.79
N LEU A 84 7.31 -3.44 -6.24
CA LEU A 84 7.34 -4.70 -6.96
C LEU A 84 6.23 -5.64 -6.51
N ALA A 85 5.83 -6.54 -7.40
CA ALA A 85 4.97 -7.69 -7.15
C ALA A 85 5.82 -8.97 -7.06
N TYR A 86 5.13 -10.12 -7.08
CA TYR A 86 5.80 -11.41 -7.28
C TYR A 86 6.64 -11.41 -8.56
N ASN A 87 7.76 -12.14 -8.53
CA ASN A 87 8.71 -12.26 -9.63
C ASN A 87 9.38 -10.95 -10.06
N ASN A 88 9.45 -9.96 -9.16
CA ASN A 88 10.07 -8.65 -9.40
C ASN A 88 9.38 -7.83 -10.51
N GLU A 89 8.10 -8.11 -10.79
CA GLU A 89 7.31 -7.33 -11.73
C GLU A 89 6.94 -5.97 -11.13
N PRO A 90 7.05 -4.85 -11.88
CA PRO A 90 6.63 -3.55 -11.38
C PRO A 90 5.13 -3.50 -11.09
N ILE A 91 4.77 -2.99 -9.91
CA ILE A 91 3.40 -2.58 -9.61
C ILE A 91 3.08 -1.35 -10.47
N THR A 92 1.91 -1.37 -11.10
CA THR A 92 1.41 -0.28 -11.94
C THR A 92 0.21 0.42 -11.30
N VAL A 93 -0.19 1.56 -11.86
CA VAL A 93 -1.39 2.31 -11.44
C VAL A 93 -2.64 1.42 -11.45
N ALA A 94 -2.79 0.52 -12.42
CA ALA A 94 -3.93 -0.40 -12.50
C ALA A 94 -4.04 -1.35 -11.29
N ASN A 95 -2.92 -1.66 -10.63
CA ASN A 95 -2.88 -2.60 -9.52
C ASN A 95 -3.37 -1.99 -8.20
N LEU A 96 -3.34 -0.66 -8.07
CA LEU A 96 -3.77 0.02 -6.84
C LEU A 96 -5.29 0.17 -6.79
N ALA A 97 -5.88 0.01 -5.59
CA ALA A 97 -7.33 0.05 -5.36
C ALA A 97 -7.90 1.47 -5.17
N GLY A 98 -7.03 2.47 -5.06
CA GLY A 98 -7.38 3.84 -4.69
C GLY A 98 -6.71 4.25 -3.39
N THR A 99 -7.22 5.28 -2.72
CA THR A 99 -6.71 5.69 -1.42
C THR A 99 -6.95 4.60 -0.37
N GLY A 100 -6.05 4.47 0.60
CA GLY A 100 -6.14 3.42 1.60
C GLY A 100 -4.79 2.96 2.14
N ILE A 101 -4.83 1.85 2.90
CA ILE A 101 -3.65 1.26 3.53
C ILE A 101 -3.17 0.08 2.69
N TYR A 102 -1.89 0.13 2.34
CA TYR A 102 -1.17 -0.88 1.60
C TYR A 102 -0.10 -1.50 2.50
N GLU A 103 -0.04 -2.82 2.54
CA GLU A 103 1.01 -3.57 3.22
C GLU A 103 2.19 -3.79 2.28
N ILE A 104 3.36 -3.31 2.69
CA ILE A 104 4.60 -3.34 1.93
C ILE A 104 5.64 -4.14 2.70
N HIS A 105 6.36 -5.01 2.02
CA HIS A 105 7.58 -5.62 2.55
C HIS A 105 8.80 -4.84 2.03
N TYR A 106 9.67 -4.40 2.93
CA TYR A 106 10.96 -3.81 2.58
C TYR A 106 12.09 -4.77 2.90
N ASN A 107 12.92 -5.06 1.91
CA ASN A 107 14.18 -5.76 2.12
C ASN A 107 15.33 -4.75 2.12
N LYS A 108 15.92 -4.48 3.29
CA LYS A 108 17.04 -3.54 3.43
C LYS A 108 18.32 -4.01 2.74
N TYR A 109 18.53 -5.33 2.60
CA TYR A 109 19.77 -5.87 2.02
C TYR A 109 19.79 -5.74 0.50
N THR A 110 18.66 -5.99 -0.17
CA THR A 110 18.51 -5.80 -1.61
C THR A 110 18.00 -4.42 -1.99
N ASN A 111 17.52 -3.67 -0.99
CA ASN A 111 16.89 -2.36 -1.13
C ASN A 111 15.58 -2.36 -1.96
N GLU A 112 14.89 -3.49 -1.98
CA GLU A 112 13.65 -3.70 -2.76
C GLU A 112 12.39 -3.53 -1.90
N LEU A 113 11.31 -3.07 -2.54
CA LEU A 113 9.99 -2.90 -1.94
C LEU A 113 8.97 -3.76 -2.67
N TYR A 114 8.23 -4.57 -1.92
CA TYR A 114 7.22 -5.46 -2.46
C TYR A 114 5.85 -5.11 -1.91
N LEU A 115 4.86 -4.96 -2.78
CA LEU A 115 3.46 -4.87 -2.38
C LEU A 115 2.98 -6.27 -1.96
N VAL A 116 2.62 -6.41 -0.69
CA VAL A 116 2.10 -7.67 -0.13
C VAL A 116 0.58 -7.69 -0.20
N ASN A 117 -0.06 -6.56 0.13
CA ASN A 117 -1.51 -6.42 0.07
C ASN A 117 -1.88 -4.95 -0.19
N GLY A 118 -2.78 -4.72 -1.15
CA GLY A 118 -3.22 -3.37 -1.52
C GLY A 118 -4.70 -3.09 -1.30
N GLY A 119 -5.32 -3.86 -0.42
CA GLY A 119 -6.76 -3.83 -0.18
C GLY A 119 -7.46 -5.03 -0.81
N TYR A 120 -8.42 -5.57 -0.08
CA TYR A 120 -9.26 -6.67 -0.53
C TYR A 120 -10.17 -6.19 -1.67
N ARG A 121 -10.03 -6.76 -2.87
CA ARG A 121 -11.00 -6.60 -3.96
C ARG A 121 -11.84 -7.88 -4.06
N PRO A 122 -13.08 -7.90 -3.54
CA PRO A 122 -13.98 -9.01 -3.86
C PRO A 122 -14.21 -9.03 -5.37
N THR A 123 -14.03 -10.19 -5.98
CA THR A 123 -14.41 -10.42 -7.38
C THR A 123 -15.92 -10.25 -7.52
N THR A 124 -16.37 -9.16 -8.14
CA THR A 124 -17.72 -9.10 -8.69
C THR A 124 -17.72 -9.97 -9.94
N ALA A 125 -18.39 -11.13 -9.88
CA ALA A 125 -18.69 -11.90 -11.10
C ALA A 125 -19.49 -10.99 -12.05
N PRO A 126 -19.17 -10.93 -13.35
CA PRO A 126 -19.96 -10.14 -14.30
C PRO A 126 -21.40 -10.64 -14.25
N ALA A 127 -22.35 -9.70 -14.08
CA ALA A 127 -23.76 -10.01 -14.16
C ALA A 127 -24.04 -10.63 -15.55
N SER A 128 -24.59 -11.84 -15.58
CA SER A 128 -25.09 -12.39 -16.84
C SER A 128 -26.19 -11.48 -17.35
N THR A 129 -25.96 -10.82 -18.48
CA THR A 129 -27.01 -10.14 -19.24
C THR A 129 -28.06 -11.17 -19.61
N ALA A 130 -29.16 -11.23 -18.85
CA ALA A 130 -30.35 -11.95 -19.28
C ALA A 130 -30.95 -11.17 -20.46
N GLU A 131 -30.84 -11.77 -21.64
CA GLU A 131 -31.40 -11.30 -22.89
C GLU A 131 -32.92 -11.10 -22.75
N THR A 132 -33.40 -9.94 -23.19
CA THR A 132 -34.82 -9.57 -23.20
C THR A 132 -35.60 -10.54 -24.08
N ALA A 133 -36.22 -11.56 -23.48
CA ALA A 133 -37.23 -12.36 -24.16
C ALA A 133 -38.52 -11.53 -24.28
N SER A 134 -38.67 -10.92 -25.46
CA SER A 134 -39.90 -10.32 -25.97
C SER A 134 -41.10 -11.25 -25.75
N LEU A 135 -41.97 -10.93 -24.79
CA LEU A 135 -43.32 -11.51 -24.70
C LEU A 135 -44.25 -10.63 -25.53
N ARG A 136 -44.27 -10.87 -26.84
CA ARG A 136 -45.38 -10.52 -27.72
C ARG A 136 -46.13 -11.80 -28.09
N SER A 137 -47.46 -11.72 -28.02
CA SER A 137 -48.48 -12.75 -28.39
C SER A 137 -48.79 -13.73 -27.25
N LYS A 138 -50.04 -13.99 -26.85
CA LYS A 138 -51.37 -13.85 -27.49
C LYS A 138 -52.38 -13.17 -26.58
#